data_AF-A0A934AHS5-F1
#
_entry.id   AF-A0A934AHS5-F1
#
_cell.length_a   1.000
_cell.length_b   1.000
_cell.length_c   1.000
_cell.angle_alpha   90.00
_cell.angle_beta   90.00
_cell.angle_gamma   90.00
#
_symmetry.space_group_name_H-M   'P 1'
#
loop_
_entity.id
_entity.type
_entity.pdbx_description
1 polymer ?
#
loop_
_entity_poly.entity_id
_entity_poly.type
_entity_poly.pdbx_seq_one_letter_code
_entity_poly.pdbx_strand_id
1 'polypeptide(L)'
;MNRIVLAALALGLSVTAWAKPEPELSVGRAMSFLSSLLDKEVGLLKQDPRSKDYWLCPDNLLAVQALKATEAGRLVAGGLKKRQHAKAGKFKALFGHRQAKSAFFETELVTVARLGDKRVRTEKESSKEVQRWNEQADLLFLAAVMEKDRAMGKARLHRALKMWDGTGFLDKNVFHRQYYSAETLALALLAAGRLGVDLPMRSKILAQLARQQDGSGGFAPDFGKDSKPAGLASAKTTSLVLLGLAASP
;
A
#
# COMPACT_ATOMS: atom_id res chain seq x y z
N MET A 1 1.76 2.28 79.73
CA MET A 1 1.95 3.23 78.61
C MET A 1 2.36 2.45 77.37
N ASN A 2 1.55 2.51 76.30
CA ASN A 2 1.90 2.58 74.86
C ASN A 2 3.09 1.75 74.34
N ARG A 3 3.00 0.93 73.28
CA ARG A 3 2.17 1.03 72.07
C ARG A 3 2.18 -0.32 71.32
N ILE A 4 1.01 -0.70 70.81
CA ILE A 4 0.82 -1.72 69.77
C ILE A 4 1.36 -1.13 68.46
N VAL A 5 2.23 -1.86 67.76
CA VAL A 5 2.60 -1.56 66.36
C VAL A 5 1.94 -2.62 65.48
N LEU A 6 0.84 -2.23 64.83
CA LEU A 6 0.25 -2.98 63.72
C LEU A 6 1.11 -2.72 62.47
N ALA A 7 1.75 -3.75 61.95
CA ALA A 7 2.33 -3.75 60.61
C ALA A 7 1.25 -4.21 59.62
N ALA A 8 0.67 -3.26 58.88
CA ALA A 8 -0.20 -3.57 57.74
C ALA A 8 0.69 -3.82 56.50
N LEU A 9 0.84 -5.08 56.11
CA LEU A 9 1.40 -5.46 54.81
C LEU A 9 0.35 -5.17 53.73
N ALA A 10 0.53 -4.08 52.99
CA ALA A 10 -0.23 -3.85 51.77
C ALA A 10 0.41 -4.67 50.63
N LEU A 11 -0.21 -5.81 50.31
CA LEU A 11 0.08 -6.58 49.09
C LEU A 11 -0.43 -5.79 47.88
N GLY A 12 0.48 -5.12 47.18
CA GLY A 12 0.20 -4.49 45.89
C GLY A 12 -0.02 -5.56 44.82
N LEU A 13 -1.29 -5.84 44.50
CA LEU A 13 -1.66 -6.59 43.30
C LEU A 13 -1.39 -5.70 42.08
N SER A 14 -0.27 -5.96 41.39
CA SER A 14 0.01 -5.37 40.09
C SER A 14 -0.94 -6.01 39.07
N VAL A 15 -2.01 -5.31 38.71
CA VAL A 15 -2.85 -5.66 37.57
C VAL A 15 -2.03 -5.33 36.32
N THR A 16 -1.29 -6.31 35.81
CA THR A 16 -0.73 -6.21 34.46
C THR A 16 -1.92 -6.17 33.51
N ALA A 17 -2.24 -4.98 33.00
CA ALA A 17 -3.18 -4.83 31.91
C ALA A 17 -2.73 -5.77 30.79
N TRP A 18 -3.52 -6.81 30.50
CA TRP A 18 -3.29 -7.67 29.36
C TRP A 18 -3.42 -6.80 28.10
N ALA A 19 -2.29 -6.34 27.58
CA ALA A 19 -2.26 -5.68 26.29
C ALA A 19 -2.87 -6.65 25.28
N LYS A 20 -3.88 -6.20 24.53
CA LYS A 20 -4.41 -7.00 23.42
C LYS A 20 -3.24 -7.34 22.50
N PRO A 21 -3.11 -8.60 22.04
CA PRO A 21 -2.09 -8.95 21.08
C PRO A 21 -2.22 -8.06 19.86
N GLU A 22 -1.09 -7.54 19.36
CA GLU A 22 -1.06 -6.79 18.11
C GLU A 22 -1.66 -7.67 17.00
N PRO A 23 -2.48 -7.11 16.09
CA PRO A 23 -3.03 -7.88 14.99
C PRO A 23 -1.90 -8.45 14.15
N GLU A 24 -2.04 -9.71 13.75
CA GLU A 24 -1.08 -10.38 12.89
C GLU A 24 -1.44 -10.15 11.42
N LEU A 25 -0.44 -9.75 10.63
CA LEU A 25 -0.59 -9.59 9.19
C LEU A 25 -0.66 -10.97 8.52
N SER A 26 -1.65 -11.18 7.66
CA SER A 26 -1.85 -12.45 6.95
C SER A 26 -1.78 -12.29 5.43
N VAL A 27 -0.72 -12.81 4.82
CA VAL A 27 -0.56 -12.86 3.36
C VAL A 27 -1.65 -13.72 2.70
N GLY A 28 -1.99 -14.85 3.31
CA GLY A 28 -3.06 -15.74 2.81
C GLY A 28 -4.41 -15.03 2.73
N ARG A 29 -4.81 -14.32 3.79
CA ARG A 29 -6.08 -13.55 3.80
C ARG A 29 -6.08 -12.43 2.76
N ALA A 30 -4.96 -11.77 2.55
CA ALA A 30 -4.81 -10.75 1.52
C ALA A 30 -4.96 -11.30 0.10
N MET A 31 -4.37 -12.48 -0.17
CA MET A 31 -4.54 -13.17 -1.46
C MET A 31 -5.99 -13.63 -1.68
N SER A 32 -6.66 -14.14 -0.64
CA SER A 32 -8.07 -14.51 -0.67
C SER A 32 -8.97 -13.29 -0.92
N PHE A 33 -8.70 -12.16 -0.27
CA PHE A 33 -9.41 -10.90 -0.50
C PHE A 33 -9.32 -10.49 -1.97
N LEU A 34 -8.12 -10.41 -2.55
CA LEU A 34 -7.97 -10.04 -3.97
C LEU A 34 -8.72 -11.01 -4.89
N SER A 35 -8.64 -12.32 -4.60
CA SER A 35 -9.34 -13.33 -5.39
C SER A 35 -10.87 -13.19 -5.30
N SER A 36 -11.39 -12.75 -4.15
CA SER A 36 -12.82 -12.50 -3.95
C SER A 36 -13.37 -11.30 -4.74
N LEU A 37 -12.49 -10.36 -5.12
CA LEU A 37 -12.87 -9.19 -5.93
C LEU A 37 -13.00 -9.51 -7.42
N LEU A 38 -12.62 -10.72 -7.84
CA LEU A 38 -12.64 -11.12 -9.24
C LEU A 38 -14.08 -11.23 -9.76
N ASP A 39 -14.42 -10.38 -10.71
CA ASP A 39 -15.57 -10.59 -11.58
C ASP A 39 -15.11 -11.40 -12.79
N LYS A 40 -15.55 -12.67 -12.87
CA LYS A 40 -15.15 -13.60 -13.95
C LYS A 40 -15.69 -13.18 -15.32
N GLU A 41 -16.84 -12.50 -15.38
CA GLU A 41 -17.42 -12.03 -16.63
C GLU A 41 -16.62 -10.85 -17.20
N VAL A 42 -16.25 -9.91 -16.33
CA VAL A 42 -15.40 -8.78 -16.71
C VAL A 42 -13.96 -9.25 -16.93
N GLY A 43 -13.53 -10.28 -16.19
CA GLY A 43 -12.15 -10.78 -16.16
C GLY A 43 -11.20 -9.83 -15.44
N LEU A 44 -11.69 -9.05 -14.48
CA LEU A 44 -10.93 -8.05 -13.71
C LEU A 44 -11.40 -8.06 -12.24
N LEU A 45 -10.55 -7.59 -11.35
CA LEU A 45 -10.89 -7.26 -9.96
C LEU A 45 -11.65 -5.94 -9.89
N LYS A 46 -12.69 -5.90 -9.07
CA LYS A 46 -13.30 -4.65 -8.60
C LYS A 46 -12.31 -3.84 -7.78
N GLN A 47 -12.48 -2.52 -7.74
CA GLN A 47 -11.70 -1.63 -6.87
C GLN A 47 -11.80 -2.04 -5.40
N ASP A 48 -13.02 -2.35 -4.95
CA ASP A 48 -13.39 -2.76 -3.59
C ASP A 48 -14.69 -3.59 -3.66
N PRO A 49 -15.12 -4.26 -2.58
CA PRO A 49 -16.27 -5.17 -2.61
C PRO A 49 -17.60 -4.52 -3.05
N ARG A 50 -17.75 -3.20 -2.89
CA ARG A 50 -18.98 -2.46 -3.18
C ARG A 50 -18.92 -1.73 -4.52
N SER A 51 -17.75 -1.66 -5.14
CA SER A 51 -17.53 -0.87 -6.34
C SER A 51 -18.09 -1.53 -7.61
N LYS A 52 -18.54 -0.67 -8.53
CA LYS A 52 -18.82 -1.01 -9.93
C LYS A 52 -17.66 -0.67 -10.86
N ASP A 53 -16.55 -0.18 -10.29
CA ASP A 53 -15.37 0.25 -11.04
C ASP A 53 -14.29 -0.84 -11.07
N TYR A 54 -13.74 -1.01 -12.26
CA TYR A 54 -12.66 -1.93 -12.57
C TYR A 54 -11.50 -1.11 -13.15
N TRP A 55 -10.47 -0.85 -12.34
CA TRP A 55 -9.31 -0.08 -12.77
C TRP A 55 -8.29 -0.97 -13.45
N LEU A 56 -8.02 -0.71 -14.74
CA LEU A 56 -6.95 -1.37 -15.48
C LEU A 56 -5.60 -1.03 -14.86
N CYS A 57 -5.36 0.26 -14.65
CA CYS A 57 -4.25 0.78 -13.87
C CYS A 57 -4.80 1.78 -12.82
N PRO A 58 -4.36 1.68 -11.55
CA PRO A 58 -3.29 0.81 -11.05
C PRO A 58 -3.73 -0.58 -10.57
N ASP A 59 -5.00 -0.76 -10.19
CA ASP A 59 -5.48 -1.92 -9.41
C ASP A 59 -5.16 -3.27 -10.06
N ASN A 60 -5.71 -3.51 -11.26
CA ASN A 60 -5.57 -4.81 -11.92
C ASN A 60 -4.15 -5.06 -12.41
N LEU A 61 -3.43 -4.02 -12.82
CA LEU A 61 -2.03 -4.13 -13.20
C LEU A 61 -1.15 -4.58 -12.02
N LEU A 62 -1.37 -4.02 -10.83
CA LEU A 62 -0.70 -4.45 -9.59
C LEU A 62 -1.13 -5.86 -9.18
N ALA A 63 -2.42 -6.15 -9.26
CA ALA A 63 -2.98 -7.44 -8.88
C ALA A 63 -2.39 -8.60 -9.69
N VAL A 64 -2.13 -8.42 -10.99
CA VAL A 64 -1.48 -9.47 -11.80
C VAL A 64 -0.12 -9.89 -11.23
N GLN A 65 0.65 -8.96 -10.66
CA GLN A 65 1.94 -9.33 -10.05
C GLN A 65 1.75 -9.92 -8.66
N ALA A 66 0.86 -9.35 -7.84
CA ALA A 66 0.56 -9.87 -6.51
C ALA A 66 -0.02 -11.30 -6.57
N LEU A 67 -0.74 -11.64 -7.65
CA LEU A 67 -1.41 -12.92 -7.86
C LEU A 67 -0.76 -13.79 -8.94
N LYS A 68 0.50 -13.54 -9.32
CA LYS A 68 1.13 -14.14 -10.51
C LYS A 68 1.03 -15.68 -10.60
N ALA A 69 1.00 -16.36 -9.45
CA ALA A 69 0.93 -17.83 -9.37
C ALA A 69 -0.50 -18.40 -9.21
N THR A 70 -1.55 -17.56 -9.19
CA THR A 70 -2.93 -17.99 -8.93
C THR A 70 -3.78 -18.02 -10.19
N GLU A 71 -4.92 -18.73 -10.14
CA GLU A 71 -5.91 -18.70 -11.22
C GLU A 71 -6.48 -17.28 -11.42
N ALA A 72 -6.78 -16.57 -10.33
CA ALA A 72 -7.26 -15.20 -10.38
C ALA A 72 -6.26 -14.28 -11.12
N GLY A 73 -4.96 -14.39 -10.82
CA GLY A 73 -3.93 -13.63 -11.53
C GLY A 73 -3.89 -13.92 -13.04
N ARG A 74 -4.05 -15.18 -13.44
CA ARG A 74 -4.14 -15.56 -14.87
C ARG A 74 -5.36 -14.96 -15.56
N LEU A 75 -6.52 -15.00 -14.91
CA LEU A 75 -7.76 -14.43 -15.46
C LEU A 75 -7.67 -12.91 -15.61
N VAL A 76 -7.16 -12.22 -14.59
CA VAL A 76 -6.93 -10.77 -14.64
C VAL A 76 -5.94 -10.39 -15.75
N ALA A 77 -4.83 -11.14 -15.89
CA ALA A 77 -3.87 -10.92 -16.96
C ALA A 77 -4.51 -11.07 -18.35
N GLY A 78 -5.38 -12.08 -18.54
CA GLY A 78 -6.18 -12.25 -19.75
C GLY A 78 -7.14 -11.09 -19.99
N GLY A 79 -7.83 -10.61 -18.95
CA GLY A 79 -8.75 -9.48 -19.00
C GLY A 79 -8.07 -8.15 -19.36
N LEU A 80 -6.86 -7.92 -18.87
CA LEU A 80 -6.03 -6.77 -19.26
C LEU A 80 -5.58 -6.87 -20.73
N LYS A 81 -5.13 -8.05 -21.17
CA LYS A 81 -4.69 -8.28 -22.56
C LYS A 81 -5.81 -8.01 -23.57
N LYS A 82 -7.03 -8.49 -23.29
CA LYS A 82 -8.22 -8.27 -24.15
C LYS A 82 -8.53 -6.79 -24.39
N ARG A 83 -8.20 -5.93 -23.43
CA ARG A 83 -8.53 -4.50 -23.46
C ARG A 83 -7.40 -3.63 -24.01
N GLN A 84 -6.36 -4.26 -24.58
CA GLN A 84 -5.21 -3.61 -25.22
C GLN A 84 -4.62 -2.45 -24.41
N HIS A 85 -4.62 -2.59 -23.09
CA HIS A 85 -4.29 -1.45 -22.25
C HIS A 85 -2.79 -1.16 -22.28
N ALA A 86 -2.43 0.01 -22.81
CA ALA A 86 -1.11 0.58 -22.63
C ALA A 86 -0.90 0.90 -21.14
N LYS A 87 0.20 0.43 -20.57
CA LYS A 87 0.55 0.64 -19.15
C LYS A 87 0.71 2.13 -18.86
N ALA A 88 -0.36 2.77 -18.42
CA ALA A 88 -0.40 4.18 -18.07
C ALA A 88 -0.16 4.37 -16.56
N GLY A 89 0.02 5.62 -16.10
CA GLY A 89 0.10 5.96 -14.68
C GLY A 89 1.47 5.69 -14.02
N LYS A 90 1.63 6.23 -12.80
CA LYS A 90 2.92 6.24 -12.08
C LYS A 90 3.43 4.85 -11.69
N PHE A 91 2.55 3.86 -11.55
CA PHE A 91 2.93 2.50 -11.15
C PHE A 91 3.50 1.65 -12.30
N LYS A 92 3.44 2.09 -13.56
CA LYS A 92 4.10 1.40 -14.70
C LYS A 92 5.59 1.12 -14.44
N ALA A 93 6.20 2.02 -13.67
CA ALA A 93 7.50 1.92 -13.02
C ALA A 93 7.82 0.54 -12.43
N LEU A 94 6.86 -0.06 -11.72
CA LEU A 94 7.05 -1.29 -10.99
C LEU A 94 7.18 -2.53 -11.90
N PHE A 95 6.79 -2.39 -13.17
CA PHE A 95 6.70 -3.46 -14.16
C PHE A 95 7.75 -3.33 -15.28
N GLY A 96 8.85 -2.63 -15.02
CA GLY A 96 9.97 -2.51 -15.96
C GLY A 96 9.75 -1.52 -17.11
N HIS A 97 8.63 -0.80 -17.12
CA HIS A 97 8.40 0.30 -18.07
C HIS A 97 9.12 1.53 -17.59
N ARG A 98 10.29 1.77 -18.18
CA ARG A 98 11.15 2.92 -17.89
C ARG A 98 10.39 4.20 -18.23
N GLN A 99 10.26 5.12 -17.27
CA GLN A 99 10.06 6.51 -17.66
C GLN A 99 11.38 7.00 -18.26
N ALA A 100 11.30 7.57 -19.45
CA ALA A 100 12.46 8.15 -20.14
C ALA A 100 12.97 9.44 -19.47
N LYS A 101 12.27 9.94 -18.44
CA LYS A 101 12.57 11.19 -17.73
C LYS A 101 12.36 10.97 -16.24
N SER A 102 13.21 11.59 -15.42
CA SER A 102 13.09 11.68 -13.97
C SER A 102 11.96 12.64 -13.53
N ALA A 103 10.77 12.47 -14.11
CA ALA A 103 9.61 13.31 -13.92
C ALA A 103 8.36 12.44 -13.80
N PHE A 104 7.47 12.81 -12.86
CA PHE A 104 6.13 12.24 -12.76
C PHE A 104 5.13 13.19 -13.40
N PHE A 105 4.12 12.65 -14.07
CA PHE A 105 3.07 13.44 -14.68
C PHE A 105 1.77 13.26 -13.91
N GLU A 106 0.95 14.30 -13.87
CA GLU A 106 -0.40 14.23 -13.35
C GLU A 106 -1.21 13.19 -14.14
N THR A 107 -2.22 12.61 -13.52
CA THR A 107 -3.04 11.58 -14.15
C THR A 107 -4.49 12.02 -14.24
N GLU A 108 -5.09 11.78 -15.38
CA GLU A 108 -6.53 11.92 -15.62
C GLU A 108 -7.22 10.57 -15.48
N LEU A 109 -8.44 10.58 -14.93
CA LEU A 109 -9.25 9.38 -14.76
C LEU A 109 -10.16 9.20 -15.97
N VAL A 110 -9.95 8.13 -16.73
CA VAL A 110 -10.68 7.90 -17.98
C VAL A 110 -11.53 6.63 -17.86
N THR A 111 -12.78 6.68 -18.31
CA THR A 111 -13.60 5.49 -18.51
C THR A 111 -13.34 4.95 -19.92
N VAL A 112 -12.84 3.73 -20.03
CA VAL A 112 -12.49 3.11 -21.32
C VAL A 112 -13.58 2.20 -21.87
N ALA A 113 -14.45 1.69 -20.99
CA ALA A 113 -15.62 0.91 -21.39
C ALA A 113 -16.71 0.96 -20.31
N ARG A 114 -17.95 0.75 -20.74
CA ARG A 114 -19.10 0.47 -19.87
C ARG A 114 -19.68 -0.89 -20.24
N LEU A 115 -19.97 -1.71 -19.23
CA LEU A 115 -20.54 -3.05 -19.38
C LEU A 115 -21.80 -3.10 -18.49
N GLY A 116 -22.92 -2.61 -19.03
CA GLY A 116 -24.11 -2.31 -18.22
C GLY A 116 -23.82 -1.20 -17.22
N ASP A 117 -24.03 -1.47 -15.93
CA ASP A 117 -23.75 -0.54 -14.82
C ASP A 117 -22.28 -0.60 -14.34
N LYS A 118 -21.47 -1.51 -14.88
CA LYS A 118 -20.04 -1.67 -14.57
C LYS A 118 -19.20 -0.70 -15.41
N ARG A 119 -18.19 -0.06 -14.81
CA ARG A 119 -17.28 0.87 -15.49
C ARG A 119 -15.85 0.33 -15.48
N VAL A 120 -15.26 0.20 -16.66
CA VAL A 120 -13.83 -0.10 -16.79
C VAL A 120 -13.09 1.23 -16.95
N ARG A 121 -12.13 1.47 -16.05
CA ARG A 121 -11.46 2.77 -15.91
C ARG A 121 -9.95 2.61 -15.94
N THR A 122 -9.25 3.70 -16.21
CA THR A 122 -7.79 3.76 -16.10
C THR A 122 -7.33 5.16 -15.75
N GLU A 123 -6.17 5.25 -15.12
CA GLU A 123 -5.36 6.46 -15.13
C GLU A 123 -4.74 6.65 -16.53
N LYS A 124 -4.69 7.89 -17.02
CA LYS A 124 -3.95 8.32 -18.20
C LYS A 124 -3.00 9.44 -17.78
N GLU A 125 -1.70 9.31 -18.04
CA GLU A 125 -0.76 10.41 -17.80
C GLU A 125 -1.11 11.61 -18.68
N SER A 126 -1.16 12.79 -18.09
CA SER A 126 -1.29 14.06 -18.78
C SER A 126 0.08 14.56 -19.23
N SER A 127 0.11 15.73 -19.89
CA SER A 127 1.36 16.43 -20.22
C SER A 127 1.91 17.27 -19.06
N LYS A 128 1.18 17.39 -17.95
CA LYS A 128 1.52 18.27 -16.83
C LYS A 128 2.38 17.54 -15.81
N GLU A 129 3.59 18.04 -15.58
CA GLU A 129 4.51 17.48 -14.60
C GLU A 129 4.05 17.78 -13.15
N VAL A 130 4.14 16.76 -12.29
CA VAL A 130 3.91 16.89 -10.86
C VAL A 130 5.01 17.75 -10.26
N GLN A 131 4.64 18.97 -9.87
CA GLN A 131 5.53 19.90 -9.21
C GLN A 131 6.00 19.35 -7.86
N ARG A 132 7.30 19.49 -7.57
CA ARG A 132 7.91 19.10 -6.29
C ARG A 132 7.60 17.65 -5.92
N TRP A 133 7.59 16.74 -6.92
CA TRP A 133 7.37 15.31 -6.69
C TRP A 133 8.39 14.71 -5.69
N ASN A 134 9.59 15.29 -5.62
CA ASN A 134 10.67 14.93 -4.69
C ASN A 134 10.41 15.31 -3.22
N GLU A 135 9.22 15.82 -2.91
CA GLU A 135 8.71 16.08 -1.55
C GLU A 135 7.53 15.18 -1.20
N GLN A 136 7.18 14.23 -2.07
CA GLN A 136 6.14 13.23 -1.85
C GLN A 136 6.80 11.87 -1.64
N ALA A 137 6.44 11.19 -0.55
CA ALA A 137 7.13 9.97 -0.13
C ALA A 137 6.88 8.84 -1.13
N ASP A 138 5.64 8.67 -1.59
CA ASP A 138 5.26 7.65 -2.56
C ASP A 138 6.02 7.80 -3.90
N LEU A 139 6.14 9.03 -4.40
CA LEU A 139 6.87 9.32 -5.64
C LEU A 139 8.38 9.13 -5.49
N LEU A 140 8.95 9.46 -4.33
CA LEU A 140 10.35 9.16 -4.04
C LEU A 140 10.61 7.65 -4.00
N PHE A 141 9.73 6.85 -3.38
CA PHE A 141 9.87 5.39 -3.38
C PHE A 141 9.73 4.80 -4.78
N LEU A 142 8.75 5.26 -5.57
CA LEU A 142 8.63 4.86 -6.97
C LEU A 142 9.88 5.22 -7.77
N ALA A 143 10.38 6.44 -7.64
CA ALA A 143 11.61 6.88 -8.31
C ALA A 143 12.85 6.10 -7.85
N ALA A 144 12.91 5.69 -6.59
CA ALA A 144 13.99 4.85 -6.07
C ALA A 144 14.01 3.48 -6.75
N VAL A 145 12.82 2.88 -6.95
CA VAL A 145 12.65 1.57 -7.61
C VAL A 145 12.94 1.64 -9.12
N MET A 146 12.70 2.78 -9.75
CA MET A 146 12.89 2.96 -11.19
C MET A 146 14.32 3.27 -11.62
N GLU A 147 15.17 3.66 -10.66
CA GLU A 147 16.49 4.18 -10.98
C GLU A 147 17.42 3.07 -11.47
N LYS A 148 18.19 3.38 -12.52
CA LYS A 148 19.19 2.45 -13.05
C LYS A 148 20.44 2.48 -12.18
N ASP A 149 20.80 3.68 -11.72
CA ASP A 149 21.90 3.86 -10.81
C ASP A 149 21.47 3.49 -9.38
N ARG A 150 22.03 2.39 -8.86
CA ARG A 150 21.70 1.91 -7.52
C ARG A 150 22.01 2.94 -6.43
N ALA A 151 23.04 3.75 -6.57
CA ALA A 151 23.38 4.80 -5.61
C ALA A 151 22.35 5.93 -5.64
N MET A 152 21.91 6.36 -6.82
CA MET A 152 20.81 7.33 -6.95
C MET A 152 19.49 6.77 -6.40
N GLY A 153 19.19 5.50 -6.65
CA GLY A 153 18.03 4.80 -6.09
C GLY A 153 18.05 4.82 -4.56
N LYS A 154 19.19 4.46 -3.95
CA LYS A 154 19.41 4.54 -2.50
C LYS A 154 19.30 5.97 -1.96
N ALA A 155 19.81 6.97 -2.68
CA ALA A 155 19.69 8.37 -2.27
C ALA A 155 18.23 8.83 -2.22
N ARG A 156 17.41 8.45 -3.20
CA ARG A 156 15.96 8.75 -3.19
C ARG A 156 15.22 8.01 -2.08
N LEU A 157 15.55 6.73 -1.86
CA LEU A 157 15.04 5.96 -0.74
C LEU A 157 15.34 6.67 0.59
N HIS A 158 16.60 7.00 0.87
CA HIS A 158 16.97 7.69 2.11
C HIS A 158 16.28 9.05 2.27
N ARG A 159 16.06 9.79 1.19
CA ARG A 159 15.29 11.04 1.23
C ARG A 159 13.85 10.79 1.67
N ALA A 160 13.19 9.75 1.17
CA ALA A 160 11.83 9.39 1.60
C ALA A 160 11.81 8.92 3.06
N LEU A 161 12.82 8.16 3.50
CA LEU A 161 12.90 7.67 4.88
C LEU A 161 13.01 8.79 5.92
N LYS A 162 13.55 9.95 5.56
CA LYS A 162 13.56 11.15 6.43
C LYS A 162 12.16 11.73 6.71
N MET A 163 11.15 11.33 5.93
CA MET A 163 9.76 11.73 6.15
C MET A 163 9.04 10.84 7.17
N TRP A 164 9.69 9.78 7.66
CA TRP A 164 9.12 8.93 8.69
C TRP A 164 9.03 9.66 10.03
N ASP A 165 7.82 9.80 10.58
CA ASP A 165 7.57 10.53 11.83
C ASP A 165 7.27 9.61 13.03
N GLY A 166 7.42 8.30 12.85
CA GLY A 166 7.07 7.29 13.86
C GLY A 166 5.71 6.62 13.64
N THR A 167 4.82 7.24 12.87
CA THR A 167 3.47 6.73 12.54
C THR A 167 3.37 6.37 11.06
N GLY A 168 3.84 7.26 10.20
CA GLY A 168 3.84 7.09 8.75
C GLY A 168 4.86 8.01 8.09
N PHE A 169 4.72 8.19 6.78
CA PHE A 169 5.55 9.13 6.03
C PHE A 169 4.82 10.47 5.90
N LEU A 170 5.21 11.45 6.71
CA LEU A 170 4.66 12.79 6.72
C LEU A 170 5.20 13.60 5.54
N ASP A 171 4.57 13.42 4.38
CA ASP A 171 4.84 14.23 3.21
C ASP A 171 3.84 15.39 3.07
N LYS A 172 4.00 16.19 2.01
CA LYS A 172 3.13 17.34 1.75
C LYS A 172 1.64 16.95 1.64
N ASN A 173 1.32 15.76 1.14
CA ASN A 173 -0.07 15.31 0.99
C ASN A 173 -0.68 14.99 2.36
N VAL A 174 0.08 14.35 3.24
CA VAL A 174 -0.36 14.04 4.62
C VAL A 174 -0.61 15.31 5.42
N PHE A 175 0.25 16.32 5.29
CA PHE A 175 0.09 17.59 6.01
C PHE A 175 -1.28 18.24 5.78
N HIS A 176 -1.80 18.17 4.55
CA HIS A 176 -3.11 18.74 4.21
C HIS A 176 -4.29 17.80 4.53
N ARG A 177 -4.09 16.48 4.43
CA ARG A 177 -5.18 15.50 4.54
C ARG A 177 -5.38 14.94 5.95
N GLN A 178 -4.41 15.07 6.84
CA GLN A 178 -4.40 14.47 8.19
C GLN A 178 -4.46 12.93 8.23
N TYR A 179 -4.26 12.28 7.08
CA TYR A 179 -4.20 10.82 6.94
C TYR A 179 -2.89 10.40 6.30
N TYR A 180 -2.31 9.31 6.80
CA TYR A 180 -1.18 8.60 6.18
C TYR A 180 -1.71 7.52 5.23
N SER A 181 -0.86 7.06 4.31
CA SER A 181 -1.24 6.02 3.34
C SER A 181 -0.53 4.69 3.61
N ALA A 182 -1.32 3.60 3.63
CA ALA A 182 -0.81 2.23 3.67
C ALA A 182 -0.04 1.86 2.38
N GLU A 183 -0.38 2.49 1.25
CA GLU A 183 0.36 2.31 0.00
C GLU A 183 1.79 2.81 0.12
N THR A 184 2.00 3.95 0.78
CA THR A 184 3.33 4.52 1.00
C THR A 184 4.18 3.63 1.91
N LEU A 185 3.57 3.00 2.93
CA LEU A 185 4.24 1.99 3.75
C LEU A 185 4.69 0.78 2.92
N ALA A 186 3.80 0.27 2.05
CA ALA A 186 4.10 -0.84 1.17
C ALA A 186 5.19 -0.51 0.14
N LEU A 187 5.18 0.71 -0.40
CA LEU A 187 6.20 1.20 -1.32
C LEU A 187 7.57 1.33 -0.63
N ALA A 188 7.62 1.70 0.64
CA ALA A 188 8.87 1.71 1.41
C ALA A 188 9.48 0.30 1.50
N LEU A 189 8.68 -0.71 1.87
CA LEU A 189 9.11 -2.12 1.90
C LEU A 189 9.60 -2.58 0.52
N LEU A 190 8.84 -2.27 -0.53
CA LEU A 190 9.16 -2.64 -1.90
C LEU A 190 10.48 -2.01 -2.38
N ALA A 191 10.67 -0.72 -2.12
CA ALA A 191 11.87 0.01 -2.52
C ALA A 191 13.11 -0.48 -1.77
N ALA A 192 13.00 -0.66 -0.46
CA ALA A 192 14.07 -1.15 0.39
C ALA A 192 14.51 -2.57 -0.01
N GLY A 193 13.54 -3.47 -0.22
CA GLY A 193 13.79 -4.83 -0.68
C GLY A 193 14.53 -4.90 -2.02
N ARG A 194 14.07 -4.15 -3.03
CA ARG A 194 14.74 -4.08 -4.34
C ARG A 194 16.15 -3.47 -4.26
N LEU A 195 16.36 -2.54 -3.35
CA LEU A 195 17.64 -1.85 -3.16
C LEU A 195 18.57 -2.52 -2.14
N GLY A 196 18.15 -3.65 -1.54
CA GLY A 196 18.90 -4.34 -0.49
C GLY A 196 19.30 -3.40 0.64
N VAL A 197 18.35 -2.60 1.12
CA VAL A 197 18.54 -1.63 2.21
C VAL A 197 17.65 -2.06 3.37
N ASP A 198 18.23 -2.15 4.56
CA ASP A 198 17.46 -2.42 5.77
C ASP A 198 16.67 -1.18 6.19
N LEU A 199 15.42 -1.41 6.61
CA LEU A 199 14.57 -0.35 7.16
C LEU A 199 14.61 -0.40 8.68
N PRO A 200 15.19 0.60 9.37
CA PRO A 200 15.20 0.65 10.84
C PRO A 200 13.78 0.62 11.44
N MET A 201 12.79 1.12 10.70
CA MET A 201 11.38 1.15 11.08
C MET A 201 10.57 -0.05 10.55
N ARG A 202 11.21 -1.12 10.02
CA ARG A 202 10.49 -2.24 9.39
C ARG A 202 9.41 -2.84 10.27
N SER A 203 9.73 -3.16 11.53
CA SER A 203 8.77 -3.74 12.47
C SER A 203 7.56 -2.83 12.72
N LYS A 204 7.79 -1.52 12.81
CA LYS A 204 6.72 -0.51 12.95
C LYS A 204 5.85 -0.42 11.70
N ILE A 205 6.46 -0.49 10.51
CA ILE A 205 5.73 -0.54 9.24
C ILE A 205 4.84 -1.78 9.19
N LEU A 206 5.36 -2.96 9.53
CA LEU A 206 4.60 -4.21 9.50
C LEU A 206 3.45 -4.20 10.51
N ALA A 207 3.68 -3.72 11.74
CA ALA A 207 2.62 -3.57 12.74
C ALA A 207 1.53 -2.59 12.28
N GLN A 208 1.93 -1.48 11.64
CA GLN A 208 0.98 -0.52 11.10
C GLN A 208 0.13 -1.12 9.97
N LEU A 209 0.76 -1.85 9.03
CA LEU A 209 0.05 -2.56 7.97
C LEU A 209 -0.90 -3.63 8.53
N ALA A 210 -0.49 -4.35 9.57
CA ALA A 210 -1.34 -5.35 10.20
C ALA A 210 -2.62 -4.73 10.78
N ARG A 211 -2.53 -3.53 11.38
CA ARG A 211 -3.70 -2.75 11.82
C ARG A 211 -4.60 -2.28 10.68
N GLN A 212 -4.08 -2.19 9.45
CA GLN A 212 -4.88 -1.83 8.27
C GLN A 212 -5.56 -3.02 7.59
N GLN A 213 -5.21 -4.25 7.97
CA GLN A 213 -5.86 -5.44 7.43
C GLN A 213 -7.19 -5.68 8.15
N ASP A 214 -8.31 -5.59 7.43
CA ASP A 214 -9.64 -5.74 8.02
C ASP A 214 -10.09 -7.20 8.10
N GLY A 215 -11.33 -7.44 8.55
CA GLY A 215 -11.93 -8.77 8.65
C GLY A 215 -12.02 -9.54 7.33
N SER A 216 -12.13 -8.84 6.19
CA SER A 216 -12.14 -9.44 4.85
C SER A 216 -10.75 -9.92 4.39
N GLY A 217 -9.69 -9.43 5.03
CA GLY A 217 -8.31 -9.71 4.67
C GLY A 217 -7.68 -8.68 3.73
N GLY A 218 -8.45 -7.72 3.22
CA GLY A 218 -7.94 -6.60 2.45
C GLY A 218 -7.41 -5.47 3.34
N PHE A 219 -6.68 -4.53 2.74
CA PHE A 219 -6.07 -3.40 3.46
C PHE A 219 -6.78 -2.09 3.14
N ALA A 220 -7.13 -1.35 4.18
CA ALA A 220 -7.60 0.03 4.05
C ALA A 220 -6.48 0.93 3.47
N PRO A 221 -6.82 1.88 2.58
CA PRO A 221 -5.84 2.70 1.88
C PRO A 221 -5.12 3.69 2.78
N ASP A 222 -5.83 4.21 3.79
CA ASP A 222 -5.38 5.32 4.61
C ASP A 222 -5.57 5.02 6.10
N PHE A 223 -4.90 5.80 6.95
CA PHE A 223 -5.05 5.72 8.40
C PHE A 223 -4.76 7.04 9.12
N GLY A 224 -5.44 7.25 10.24
CA GLY A 224 -5.25 8.44 11.08
C GLY A 224 -3.99 8.37 11.95
N LYS A 225 -3.68 9.46 12.66
CA LYS A 225 -2.59 9.50 13.66
C LYS A 225 -2.76 8.50 14.79
N ASP A 226 -4.00 8.13 15.11
CA ASP A 226 -4.34 7.08 16.06
C ASP A 226 -4.25 5.66 15.47
N SER A 227 -3.67 5.54 14.27
CA SER A 227 -3.53 4.30 13.49
C SER A 227 -4.84 3.65 13.06
N LYS A 228 -6.00 4.33 13.23
CA LYS A 228 -7.28 3.78 12.80
C LYS A 228 -7.39 3.75 11.27
N PRO A 229 -7.86 2.64 10.69
CA PRO A 229 -8.13 2.55 9.27
C PRO A 229 -9.13 3.59 8.78
N ALA A 230 -8.87 4.12 7.59
CA ALA A 230 -9.73 5.03 6.86
C ALA A 230 -9.90 4.55 5.40
N GLY A 231 -11.15 4.49 4.95
CA GLY A 231 -11.52 3.94 3.64
C GLY A 231 -11.79 2.44 3.65
N LEU A 232 -12.39 1.95 2.57
CA LEU A 232 -12.66 0.52 2.38
C LEU A 232 -11.41 -0.18 1.87
N ALA A 233 -11.24 -1.45 2.26
CA ALA A 233 -10.19 -2.27 1.70
C ALA A 233 -10.26 -2.33 0.16
N SER A 234 -9.13 -2.14 -0.50
CA SER A 234 -9.08 -2.01 -1.97
C SER A 234 -8.11 -2.99 -2.63
N ALA A 235 -8.38 -3.31 -3.90
CA ALA A 235 -7.52 -4.12 -4.74
C ALA A 235 -6.12 -3.51 -4.88
N LYS A 236 -6.04 -2.19 -5.08
CA LYS A 236 -4.78 -1.44 -5.23
C LYS A 236 -3.91 -1.55 -3.98
N THR A 237 -4.43 -1.15 -2.83
CA THR A 237 -3.68 -1.12 -1.57
C THR A 237 -3.24 -2.53 -1.19
N THR A 238 -4.15 -3.50 -1.27
CA THR A 238 -3.83 -4.90 -0.93
C THR A 238 -2.76 -5.48 -1.87
N SER A 239 -2.83 -5.19 -3.17
CA SER A 239 -1.81 -5.63 -4.13
C SER A 239 -0.44 -5.02 -3.83
N LEU A 240 -0.37 -3.73 -3.51
CA LEU A 240 0.89 -3.07 -3.15
C LEU A 240 1.49 -3.66 -1.88
N VAL A 241 0.68 -3.89 -0.84
CA VAL A 241 1.15 -4.51 0.40
C VAL A 241 1.75 -5.88 0.14
N LEU A 242 1.07 -6.75 -0.61
CA LEU A 242 1.61 -8.06 -1.00
C LEU A 242 2.95 -7.95 -1.75
N LEU A 243 3.05 -7.01 -2.69
CA LEU A 243 4.31 -6.76 -3.41
C LEU A 243 5.43 -6.25 -2.49
N GLY A 244 5.12 -5.39 -1.54
CA GLY A 244 6.08 -4.88 -0.56
C GLY A 244 6.59 -5.97 0.38
N LEU A 245 5.70 -6.82 0.89
CA LEU A 245 6.04 -7.95 1.75
C LEU A 245 6.91 -8.98 1.01
N ALA A 246 6.56 -9.31 -0.24
CA ALA A 246 7.33 -10.25 -1.05
C ALA A 246 8.75 -9.74 -1.38
N ALA A 247 8.96 -8.43 -1.44
CA ALA A 247 10.25 -7.83 -1.72
C ALA A 247 11.14 -7.67 -0.49
N SER A 248 10.56 -7.63 0.72
CA SER A 248 11.27 -7.43 1.99
C SER A 248 11.03 -8.63 2.92
N PRO A 249 11.65 -9.79 2.66
CA PRO A 249 11.60 -10.95 3.57
C PRO A 249 12.17 -10.60 4.95
#